data_AF-A0AAN5HXK4-F1
#
_entry.id   AF-A0AAN5HXK4-F1
#
_cell.length_a   1.000
_cell.length_b   1.000
_cell.length_c   1.000
_cell.angle_alpha   90.00
_cell.angle_beta   90.00
_cell.angle_gamma   90.00
#
_symmetry.space_group_name_H-M   'P 1'
#
loop_
_entity.id
_entity.type
_entity.pdbx_description
1 polymer ?
#
loop_
_entity_poly.entity_id
_entity_poly.type
_entity_poly.pdbx_seq_one_letter_code
_entity_poly.pdbx_strand_id
1 'polypeptide(L)'
;VFGISINAFVIYCILFRTKYSLGAYKYLQLIYILLGILNINAQVLIGEAIRASERDLYVRSLNVALEKVVIAGFLSLWSNYHLVIDYNFLYRLWVFKTPHRIRLFSTGWFILLLILVFIAFFMTWGATALWCFTPTDNGRVKIRNVLERKYGLDSMKQPMIMADFFQADGSWNVRMEVGMIIISSIFIFMAYAAANIVEFLRNTKLKSANSLRLQRQLFVLLCAQV
;
A
#
# COMPACT_ATOMS: atom_id res chain seq x y z
N VAL A 1 4.86 14.58 11.89
CA VAL A 1 6.04 14.69 12.79
C VAL A 1 6.38 13.37 13.46
N PHE A 2 5.50 12.79 14.30
CA PHE A 2 5.76 11.52 15.01
C PHE A 2 6.16 10.35 14.08
N GLY A 3 5.48 10.18 12.94
CA GLY A 3 5.83 9.13 11.96
C GLY A 3 7.20 9.31 11.31
N ILE A 4 7.66 10.56 11.10
CA ILE A 4 8.99 10.83 10.54
C ILE A 4 10.07 10.50 11.57
N SER A 5 9.86 10.89 12.83
CA SER A 5 10.78 10.59 13.93
C SER A 5 10.94 9.08 14.18
N ILE A 6 9.84 8.33 14.15
CA ILE A 6 9.88 6.86 14.29
C ILE A 6 10.60 6.23 13.10
N ASN A 7 10.28 6.63 11.86
CA ASN A 7 10.94 6.07 10.69
C ASN A 7 12.46 6.37 10.68
N ALA A 8 12.86 7.57 11.09
CA ALA A 8 14.28 7.91 11.26
C ALA A 8 14.97 7.06 12.35
N PHE A 9 14.29 6.81 13.47
CA PHE A 9 14.79 5.92 14.53
C PHE A 9 14.94 4.47 14.04
N VAL A 10 13.98 3.96 13.27
CA VAL A 10 14.06 2.61 12.71
C VAL A 10 15.20 2.50 11.68
N ILE A 11 15.41 3.52 10.84
CA ILE A 11 16.59 3.59 9.95
C ILE A 11 17.87 3.52 10.77
N TYR A 12 17.97 4.29 11.86
CA TYR A 12 19.13 4.25 12.75
C TYR A 12 19.35 2.86 13.35
N CYS A 13 18.30 2.20 13.84
CA CYS A 13 18.39 0.82 14.34
C CYS A 13 18.83 -0.18 13.25
N ILE A 14 18.30 -0.05 12.04
CA ILE A 14 18.64 -0.94 10.92
C ILE A 14 20.10 -0.75 10.49
N LEU A 15 20.55 0.50 10.36
CA LEU A 15 21.89 0.82 9.89
C LEU A 15 22.95 0.47 10.95
N PHE A 16 22.75 0.83 12.21
CA PHE A 16 23.80 0.82 13.24
C PHE A 16 23.67 -0.29 14.29
N ARG A 17 22.46 -0.83 14.54
CA ARG A 17 22.24 -1.85 15.60
C ARG A 17 22.10 -3.28 15.07
N THR A 18 21.88 -3.45 13.77
CA THR A 18 21.64 -4.77 13.18
C THR A 18 22.98 -5.46 12.89
N LYS A 19 23.46 -6.25 13.87
CA LYS A 19 24.74 -7.00 13.79
C LYS A 19 24.66 -8.32 13.02
N TYR A 20 23.47 -8.88 12.81
CA TYR A 20 23.28 -10.14 12.09
C TYR A 20 23.16 -9.92 10.58
N SER A 21 23.80 -10.77 9.80
CA SER A 21 23.85 -10.76 8.33
C SER A 21 22.47 -11.02 7.68
N LEU A 22 21.52 -10.11 7.85
CA LEU A 22 20.19 -10.16 7.24
C LEU A 22 20.23 -9.93 5.71
N GLY A 23 21.40 -9.59 5.15
CA GLY A 23 21.64 -9.53 3.71
C GLY A 23 20.61 -8.67 2.97
N ALA A 24 20.02 -9.23 1.91
CA ALA A 24 19.00 -8.59 1.07
C ALA A 24 17.77 -8.08 1.85
N TYR A 25 17.44 -8.71 2.99
CA TYR A 25 16.28 -8.31 3.80
C TYR A 25 16.41 -6.90 4.39
N LYS A 26 17.63 -6.49 4.74
CA LYS A 26 17.91 -5.16 5.27
C LYS A 26 17.54 -4.07 4.26
N TYR A 27 17.84 -4.30 2.98
CA TYR A 27 17.55 -3.36 1.90
C TYR A 27 16.04 -3.26 1.64
N LEU A 28 15.31 -4.38 1.66
CA LEU A 28 13.85 -4.38 1.53
C LEU A 28 13.17 -3.58 2.66
N GLN A 29 13.62 -3.75 3.90
CA GLN A 29 13.10 -2.95 5.02
C GLN A 29 13.45 -1.47 4.90
N LEU A 30 14.65 -1.13 4.41
CA LEU A 30 15.04 0.26 4.20
C LEU A 30 14.17 0.93 3.13
N ILE A 31 13.95 0.25 1.99
CA ILE A 31 13.07 0.72 0.91
C ILE A 31 11.65 0.95 1.45
N TYR A 32 11.13 0.01 2.23
CA TYR A 32 9.82 0.13 2.86
C TYR A 32 9.69 1.40 3.73
N ILE A 33 10.68 1.66 4.57
CA ILE A 33 10.67 2.85 5.45
C ILE A 33 10.79 4.14 4.63
N LEU A 34 11.67 4.17 3.62
CA LEU A 34 11.82 5.33 2.73
C LEU A 34 10.52 5.64 1.97
N LEU A 35 9.84 4.61 1.46
CA LEU A 35 8.52 4.77 0.84
C LEU A 35 7.47 5.24 1.84
N GLY A 36 7.53 4.77 3.09
CA GLY A 36 6.66 5.27 4.16
C GLY A 36 6.86 6.77 4.43
N ILE A 37 8.11 7.22 4.51
CA ILE A 37 8.44 8.65 4.66
C ILE A 37 7.93 9.44 3.44
N LEU A 38 8.16 8.94 2.23
CA LEU A 38 7.72 9.60 1.00
C LEU A 38 6.20 9.75 0.96
N ASN A 39 5.45 8.70 1.34
CA ASN A 39 3.99 8.73 1.42
C ASN A 39 3.50 9.74 2.47
N ILE A 40 4.12 9.80 3.66
CA ILE A 40 3.76 10.79 4.70
C ILE A 40 3.96 12.22 4.18
N ASN A 41 5.08 12.50 3.50
CA ASN A 41 5.35 13.82 2.95
C ASN A 41 4.35 14.18 1.84
N ALA A 42 4.05 13.22 0.95
CA ALA A 42 3.08 13.43 -0.12
C ALA A 42 1.66 13.65 0.44
N GLN A 43 1.27 12.92 1.48
CA GLN A 43 0.01 13.09 2.20
C GLN A 43 -0.12 14.51 2.78
N VAL A 44 0.93 15.02 3.42
CA VAL A 44 0.97 16.39 3.97
C VAL A 44 0.89 17.43 2.84
N LEU A 45 1.62 17.22 1.74
CA LEU A 45 1.66 18.15 0.61
C LEU A 45 0.31 18.26 -0.10
N ILE A 46 -0.36 17.13 -0.30
CA ILE A 46 -1.67 17.07 -0.95
C ILE A 46 -2.76 17.58 0.00
N GLY A 47 -2.50 17.55 1.31
CA GLY A 47 -3.48 17.83 2.33
C GLY A 47 -4.69 16.93 2.11
N GLU A 48 -4.48 15.62 2.07
CA GLU A 48 -5.56 14.73 1.66
C GLU A 48 -6.68 14.67 2.71
N ALA A 49 -7.92 14.60 2.22
CA ALA A 49 -9.08 14.22 3.02
C ALA A 49 -9.62 12.89 2.49
N ILE A 50 -9.13 11.77 3.03
CA ILE A 50 -9.73 10.46 2.80
C ILE A 50 -10.95 10.35 3.71
N ARG A 51 -12.14 10.15 3.14
CA ARG A 51 -13.33 9.86 3.93
C ARG A 51 -14.12 8.71 3.31
N ALA A 52 -14.33 7.68 4.12
CA ALA A 52 -15.38 6.71 3.89
C ALA A 52 -16.68 7.27 4.49
N SER A 53 -17.65 7.53 3.63
CA SER A 53 -19.06 7.65 4.02
C SER A 53 -19.71 6.27 3.87
N GLU A 54 -20.88 6.05 4.48
CA GLU A 54 -21.56 4.74 4.56
C GLU A 54 -21.72 3.99 3.23
N ARG A 55 -21.63 4.69 2.08
CA ARG A 55 -21.75 4.10 0.74
C ARG A 55 -20.70 4.55 -0.26
N ASP A 56 -19.81 5.48 0.11
CA ASP A 56 -18.87 6.11 -0.83
C ASP A 56 -17.50 6.33 -0.18
N LEU A 57 -16.42 6.00 -0.91
CA LEU A 57 -15.06 6.35 -0.52
C LEU A 57 -14.55 7.42 -1.49
N TYR A 58 -14.10 8.56 -0.98
CA TYR A 58 -13.47 9.58 -1.81
C TYR A 58 -12.13 10.04 -1.25
N VAL A 59 -11.22 10.34 -2.17
CA VAL A 59 -9.92 10.93 -1.88
C VAL A 59 -9.81 12.23 -2.64
N ARG A 60 -9.46 13.27 -1.89
CA ARG A 60 -9.38 14.64 -2.38
C ARG A 60 -8.11 15.32 -1.87
N SER A 61 -7.54 16.16 -2.74
CA SER A 61 -6.60 17.21 -2.35
C SER A 61 -7.32 18.41 -1.74
N LEU A 62 -6.90 18.87 -0.55
CA LEU A 62 -7.35 20.16 0.00
C LEU A 62 -6.72 21.34 -0.75
N ASN A 63 -5.64 21.11 -1.49
CA ASN A 63 -5.06 22.09 -2.39
C ASN A 63 -5.78 22.07 -3.75
N VAL A 64 -6.57 23.12 -4.01
CA VAL A 64 -7.44 23.26 -5.18
C VAL A 64 -6.65 23.31 -6.49
N ALA A 65 -5.36 23.65 -6.44
CA ALA A 65 -4.49 23.75 -7.61
C ALA A 65 -3.94 22.39 -8.09
N LEU A 66 -4.12 21.30 -7.32
CA LEU A 66 -3.58 20.00 -7.69
C LEU A 66 -4.52 19.24 -8.60
N GLU A 67 -4.06 18.92 -9.81
CA GLU A 67 -4.83 18.16 -10.79
C GLU A 67 -5.09 16.70 -10.36
N LYS A 68 -6.13 16.11 -10.96
CA LYS A 68 -6.53 14.70 -10.77
C LYS A 68 -5.36 13.72 -10.98
N VAL A 69 -4.43 14.04 -11.89
CA VAL A 69 -3.23 13.23 -12.16
C VAL A 69 -2.31 13.15 -10.95
N VAL A 70 -2.15 14.23 -10.19
CA VAL A 70 -1.31 14.23 -8.98
C VAL A 70 -1.95 13.38 -7.88
N ILE A 71 -3.27 13.47 -7.72
CA ILE A 71 -4.02 12.63 -6.77
C ILE A 71 -3.89 11.15 -7.16
N ALA A 72 -4.03 10.81 -8.44
CA ALA A 72 -3.84 9.45 -8.93
C ALA A 72 -2.41 8.93 -8.71
N GLY A 73 -1.40 9.76 -8.98
CA GLY A 73 0.00 9.42 -8.74
C GLY A 73 0.28 9.15 -7.25
N PHE A 74 -0.31 9.94 -6.36
CA PHE A 74 -0.23 9.71 -4.92
C PHE A 74 -0.90 8.39 -4.50
N LEU A 75 -2.12 8.12 -4.95
CA LEU A 75 -2.78 6.85 -4.66
C LEU A 75 -1.97 5.65 -5.19
N SER A 76 -1.27 5.84 -6.32
CA SER A 76 -0.38 4.83 -6.90
C SER A 76 0.83 4.58 -6.03
N LEU A 77 1.42 5.64 -5.48
CA LEU A 77 2.53 5.53 -4.54
C LEU A 77 2.11 4.85 -3.23
N TRP A 78 0.91 5.16 -2.74
CA TRP A 78 0.34 4.52 -1.56
C TRP A 78 0.09 3.03 -1.77
N SER A 79 -0.33 2.63 -2.97
CA SER A 79 -0.53 1.21 -3.30
C SER A 79 0.78 0.46 -3.50
N ASN A 80 1.81 1.12 -4.04
CA ASN A 80 3.16 0.55 -4.13
C ASN A 80 3.81 0.31 -2.77
N TYR A 81 3.44 1.07 -1.75
CA TYR A 81 3.84 0.77 -0.39
C TYR A 81 3.37 -0.63 0.05
N HIS A 82 2.13 -0.99 -0.26
CA HIS A 82 1.57 -2.33 0.01
C HIS A 82 2.28 -3.42 -0.79
N LEU A 83 2.63 -3.15 -2.06
CA LEU A 83 3.44 -4.09 -2.86
C LEU A 83 4.81 -4.39 -2.22
N VAL A 84 5.45 -3.40 -1.60
CA VAL A 84 6.72 -3.64 -0.89
C VAL A 84 6.51 -4.46 0.39
N ILE A 85 5.35 -4.34 1.04
CA ILE A 85 4.95 -5.25 2.12
C ILE A 85 4.83 -6.68 1.58
N ASP A 86 4.24 -6.87 0.40
CA ASP A 86 4.16 -8.18 -0.25
C ASP A 86 5.54 -8.76 -0.58
N TYR A 87 6.50 -7.94 -1.02
CA TYR A 87 7.89 -8.39 -1.19
C TYR A 87 8.52 -8.85 0.12
N ASN A 88 8.20 -8.20 1.24
CA ASN A 88 8.64 -8.62 2.57
C ASN A 88 7.99 -9.96 2.99
N PHE A 89 6.71 -10.15 2.72
CA PHE A 89 6.02 -11.43 2.94
C PHE A 89 6.59 -12.54 2.07
N LEU A 90 6.81 -12.28 0.78
CA LEU A 90 7.38 -13.24 -0.17
C LEU A 90 8.79 -13.67 0.25
N TYR A 91 9.64 -12.71 0.62
CA TYR A 91 10.98 -12.99 1.13
C TYR A 91 10.93 -13.97 2.30
N ARG A 92 10.05 -13.69 3.28
CA ARG A 92 9.91 -14.53 4.48
C ARG A 92 9.31 -15.91 4.17
N LEU A 93 8.31 -15.97 3.30
CA LEU A 93 7.74 -17.24 2.84
C LEU A 93 8.84 -18.12 2.24
N TRP A 94 9.74 -17.55 1.44
CA TRP A 94 10.87 -18.28 0.86
C TRP A 94 11.92 -18.68 1.90
N VAL A 95 12.14 -17.88 2.96
CA VAL A 95 13.01 -18.29 4.08
C VAL A 95 12.52 -19.57 4.77
N PHE A 96 11.22 -19.80 4.76
CA PHE A 96 10.62 -20.99 5.36
C PHE A 96 10.50 -22.16 4.40
N LYS A 97 9.83 -21.95 3.26
CA LYS A 97 9.50 -23.04 2.33
C LYS A 97 10.67 -23.42 1.42
N THR A 98 11.48 -22.46 0.98
CA THR A 98 12.50 -22.68 -0.05
C THR A 98 13.72 -21.76 0.13
N PRO A 99 14.59 -22.02 1.11
CA PRO A 99 15.71 -21.12 1.45
C PRO A 99 16.68 -20.86 0.29
N HIS A 100 16.82 -21.82 -0.63
CA HIS A 100 17.65 -21.68 -1.83
C HIS A 100 17.21 -20.51 -2.73
N ARG A 101 15.91 -20.17 -2.73
CA ARG A 101 15.36 -19.05 -3.53
C ARG A 101 15.65 -17.67 -2.93
N ILE A 102 16.04 -17.57 -1.67
CA ILE A 102 16.42 -16.28 -1.06
C ILE A 102 17.56 -15.62 -1.84
N ARG A 103 18.50 -16.42 -2.36
CA ARG A 103 19.63 -15.92 -3.15
C ARG A 103 19.19 -15.09 -4.36
N LEU A 104 17.99 -15.34 -4.89
CA LEU A 104 17.42 -14.56 -5.99
C LEU A 104 17.27 -13.08 -5.62
N PHE A 105 16.91 -12.75 -4.37
CA PHE A 105 16.84 -11.36 -3.90
C PHE A 105 18.19 -10.62 -3.91
N SER A 106 19.29 -11.34 -4.12
CA SER A 106 20.63 -10.76 -4.31
C SER A 106 21.11 -10.79 -5.76
N THR A 107 20.34 -11.38 -6.69
CA THR A 107 20.68 -11.43 -8.12
C THR A 107 20.12 -10.22 -8.86
N GLY A 108 20.94 -9.60 -9.71
CA GLY A 108 20.57 -8.37 -10.43
C GLY A 108 19.33 -8.52 -11.31
N TRP A 109 19.16 -9.66 -11.99
CA TRP A 109 18.00 -9.90 -12.85
C TRP A 109 16.68 -9.96 -12.06
N PHE A 110 16.70 -10.54 -10.86
CA PHE A 110 15.51 -10.64 -10.03
C PHE A 110 15.19 -9.29 -9.39
N ILE A 111 16.21 -8.51 -9.01
CA ILE A 111 16.03 -7.12 -8.58
C ILE A 111 15.39 -6.30 -9.70
N LEU A 112 15.87 -6.45 -10.94
CA LEU A 112 15.28 -5.80 -12.11
C LEU A 112 13.82 -6.21 -12.29
N LEU A 113 13.49 -7.50 -12.13
CA LEU A 113 12.11 -7.98 -12.17
C LEU A 113 11.24 -7.30 -11.09
N LEU A 114 11.72 -7.19 -9.85
CA LEU A 114 10.97 -6.51 -8.77
C LEU A 114 10.74 -5.02 -9.07
N ILE A 115 11.72 -4.35 -9.68
CA ILE A 115 11.59 -2.95 -10.12
C ILE A 115 10.57 -2.83 -11.25
N LEU A 116 10.60 -3.74 -12.23
CA LEU A 116 9.63 -3.77 -13.32
C LEU A 116 8.20 -4.02 -12.81
N VAL A 117 8.03 -4.95 -11.86
CA VAL A 117 6.74 -5.18 -11.21
C VAL A 117 6.28 -3.95 -10.44
N PHE A 118 7.19 -3.26 -9.73
CA PHE A 118 6.87 -2.01 -9.03
C PHE A 118 6.37 -0.93 -10.00
N ILE A 119 7.08 -0.71 -11.12
CA ILE A 119 6.68 0.26 -12.14
C ILE A 119 5.33 -0.13 -12.77
N ALA A 120 5.18 -1.39 -13.16
CA ALA A 120 3.93 -1.89 -13.73
C ALA A 120 2.76 -1.71 -12.75
N PHE A 121 2.99 -1.94 -11.46
CA PHE A 121 1.99 -1.75 -10.43
C PHE A 121 1.62 -0.28 -10.24
N PHE A 122 2.62 0.61 -10.21
CA PHE A 122 2.40 2.06 -10.20
C PHE A 122 1.55 2.53 -11.38
N MET A 123 1.89 2.11 -12.59
CA MET A 123 1.17 2.48 -13.81
C MET A 123 -0.25 1.94 -13.82
N THR A 124 -0.43 0.67 -13.46
CA THR A 124 -1.75 0.01 -13.40
C THR A 124 -2.64 0.71 -12.39
N TRP A 125 -2.10 1.06 -11.21
CA TRP A 125 -2.86 1.77 -10.20
C TRP A 125 -3.21 3.18 -10.63
N GLY A 126 -2.27 3.92 -11.22
CA GLY A 126 -2.51 5.27 -11.72
C GLY A 126 -3.59 5.28 -12.78
N ALA A 127 -3.54 4.34 -13.73
CA ALA A 127 -4.56 4.13 -14.74
C ALA A 127 -5.93 3.79 -14.10
N THR A 128 -5.95 2.89 -13.12
CA THR A 128 -7.18 2.50 -12.41
C THR A 128 -7.78 3.69 -11.63
N ALA A 129 -6.96 4.47 -10.93
CA ALA A 129 -7.36 5.69 -10.24
C ALA A 129 -7.94 6.74 -11.21
N LEU A 130 -7.35 6.89 -12.40
CA LEU A 130 -7.80 7.83 -13.41
C LEU A 130 -9.07 7.37 -14.13
N TRP A 131 -9.19 6.09 -14.46
CA TRP A 131 -10.26 5.56 -15.31
C TRP A 131 -11.37 4.84 -14.56
N CYS A 132 -11.10 4.11 -13.49
CA CYS A 132 -12.12 3.35 -12.77
C CYS A 132 -12.78 4.20 -11.68
N PHE A 133 -12.03 5.09 -11.03
CA PHE A 133 -12.49 5.92 -9.91
C PHE A 133 -12.76 7.38 -10.32
N THR A 134 -13.23 7.58 -11.55
CA THR A 134 -13.66 8.91 -11.99
C THR A 134 -14.96 9.27 -11.28
N PRO A 135 -15.02 10.41 -10.58
CA PRO A 135 -16.24 10.84 -9.90
C PRO A 135 -17.37 11.09 -10.91
N THR A 136 -18.53 10.53 -10.64
CA THR A 136 -19.78 10.81 -11.37
C THR A 136 -20.41 12.09 -10.82
N ASP A 137 -21.26 12.75 -11.62
CA ASP A 137 -21.99 13.94 -11.15
C ASP A 137 -22.91 13.61 -9.97
N ASN A 138 -23.55 12.43 -10.01
CA ASN A 138 -24.36 11.93 -8.90
C ASN A 138 -23.54 11.77 -7.61
N GLY A 139 -22.37 11.12 -7.71
CA GLY A 139 -21.44 10.97 -6.60
C GLY A 139 -20.99 12.31 -6.02
N ARG A 140 -20.67 13.29 -6.88
CA ARG A 140 -20.31 14.65 -6.45
C ARG A 140 -21.44 15.37 -5.73
N VAL A 141 -22.69 15.19 -6.17
CA VAL A 141 -23.86 15.79 -5.51
C VAL A 141 -24.06 15.18 -4.12
N LYS A 142 -23.92 13.85 -3.96
CA LYS A 142 -24.04 13.18 -2.66
C LYS A 142 -23.11 13.77 -1.59
N ILE A 143 -21.87 14.08 -1.97
CA ILE A 143 -20.86 14.60 -1.03
C ILE A 143 -20.81 16.13 -0.94
N ARG A 144 -21.61 16.85 -1.75
CA ARG A 144 -21.61 18.32 -1.82
C ARG A 144 -21.86 18.97 -0.46
N ASN A 145 -22.94 18.57 0.20
CA ASN A 145 -23.32 19.13 1.50
C ASN A 145 -22.23 18.94 2.57
N VAL A 146 -21.50 17.82 2.50
CA VAL A 146 -20.41 17.51 3.43
C VAL A 146 -19.18 18.37 3.14
N LEU A 147 -18.83 18.52 1.86
CA LEU A 147 -17.68 19.33 1.43
C LEU A 147 -17.91 20.82 1.68
N GLU A 148 -19.12 21.30 1.42
CA GLU A 148 -19.50 22.70 1.62
C GLU A 148 -19.53 23.05 3.11
N ARG A 149 -20.21 22.25 3.95
CA ARG A 149 -20.31 22.55 5.39
C ARG A 149 -18.97 22.47 6.13
N LYS A 150 -18.14 21.47 5.80
CA LYS A 150 -16.92 21.20 6.57
C LYS A 150 -15.70 21.96 6.06
N TYR A 151 -15.65 22.22 4.77
CA TYR A 151 -14.47 22.80 4.12
C TYR A 151 -14.78 24.07 3.32
N GLY A 152 -16.04 24.48 3.18
CA GLY A 152 -16.44 25.64 2.38
C GLY A 152 -16.21 25.45 0.87
N LEU A 153 -16.23 24.20 0.39
CA LEU A 153 -15.75 23.85 -0.95
C LEU A 153 -16.84 23.19 -1.80
N ASP A 154 -16.93 23.60 -3.06
CA ASP A 154 -17.89 23.07 -4.03
C ASP A 154 -17.40 21.74 -4.63
N SER A 155 -18.16 20.66 -4.43
CA SER A 155 -17.81 19.33 -4.94
C SER A 155 -17.78 19.25 -6.46
N MET A 156 -18.46 20.14 -7.18
CA MET A 156 -18.54 20.10 -8.64
C MET A 156 -17.29 20.67 -9.31
N LYS A 157 -16.56 21.55 -8.62
CA LYS A 157 -15.39 22.26 -9.18
C LYS A 157 -14.05 21.66 -8.79
N GLN A 158 -14.05 20.72 -7.84
CA GLN A 158 -12.82 20.21 -7.24
C GLN A 158 -12.30 18.96 -7.96
N PRO A 159 -10.99 18.88 -8.24
CA PRO A 159 -10.38 17.63 -8.69
C PRO A 159 -10.44 16.60 -7.55
N MET A 160 -10.98 15.43 -7.86
CA MET A 160 -11.15 14.34 -6.89
C MET A 160 -11.19 12.98 -7.58
N ILE A 161 -10.92 11.95 -6.78
CA ILE A 161 -11.06 10.55 -7.16
C ILE A 161 -12.08 9.95 -6.21
N MET A 162 -13.08 9.26 -6.75
CA MET A 162 -14.23 8.76 -6.00
C MET A 162 -14.58 7.35 -6.42
N ALA A 163 -14.78 6.49 -5.42
CA ALA A 163 -15.40 5.19 -5.55
C ALA A 163 -16.90 5.34 -5.31
N ASP A 164 -17.64 5.57 -6.40
CA ASP A 164 -19.11 5.61 -6.43
C ASP A 164 -19.63 4.27 -6.96
N PHE A 165 -20.17 3.45 -6.06
CA PHE A 165 -20.58 2.07 -6.35
C PHE A 165 -21.88 2.00 -7.18
N PHE A 166 -22.73 3.02 -7.08
CA PHE A 166 -24.07 3.03 -7.68
C PHE A 166 -24.29 4.26 -8.56
N GLN A 167 -24.77 4.02 -9.77
CA GLN A 167 -25.17 5.08 -10.70
C GLN A 167 -26.46 5.78 -10.24
N ALA A 168 -26.84 6.86 -10.94
CA ALA A 168 -28.03 7.66 -10.62
C ALA A 168 -29.34 6.87 -10.73
N ASP A 169 -29.38 5.86 -11.59
CA ASP A 169 -30.50 4.94 -11.79
C ASP A 169 -30.52 3.76 -10.79
N GLY A 170 -29.55 3.71 -9.87
CA GLY A 170 -29.37 2.60 -8.92
C GLY A 170 -28.68 1.36 -9.50
N SER A 171 -28.27 1.39 -10.78
CA SER A 171 -27.49 0.30 -11.37
C SER A 171 -26.05 0.29 -10.84
N TRP A 172 -25.42 -0.89 -10.91
CA TRP A 172 -24.03 -1.08 -10.48
C TRP A 172 -23.05 -0.35 -11.40
N ASN A 173 -22.07 0.33 -10.81
CA ASN A 173 -20.99 0.96 -11.56
C ASN A 173 -19.90 -0.07 -11.89
N VAL A 174 -20.03 -0.72 -13.04
CA VAL A 174 -19.10 -1.78 -13.50
C VAL A 174 -17.64 -1.30 -13.56
N ARG A 175 -17.38 -0.02 -13.88
CA ARG A 175 -16.01 0.52 -13.90
C ARG A 175 -15.39 0.51 -12.51
N MET A 176 -16.18 0.87 -11.51
CA MET A 176 -15.76 0.88 -10.11
C MET A 176 -15.49 -0.55 -9.63
N GLU A 177 -16.38 -1.49 -9.94
CA GLU A 177 -16.24 -2.92 -9.63
C GLU A 177 -14.92 -3.50 -10.18
N VAL A 178 -14.63 -3.26 -11.46
CA VAL A 178 -13.37 -3.69 -12.09
C VAL A 178 -12.17 -3.10 -11.33
N GLY A 179 -12.24 -1.82 -10.97
CA GLY A 179 -11.24 -1.18 -10.14
C GLY A 179 -11.03 -1.93 -8.83
N MET A 180 -12.09 -2.21 -8.08
CA MET A 180 -12.06 -2.90 -6.79
C MET A 180 -11.50 -4.33 -6.87
N ILE A 181 -11.78 -5.07 -7.94
CA ILE A 181 -11.22 -6.41 -8.17
C ILE A 181 -9.69 -6.30 -8.32
N ILE A 182 -9.21 -5.32 -9.09
CA ILE A 182 -7.77 -5.06 -9.24
C ILE A 182 -7.15 -4.73 -7.87
N ILE A 183 -7.80 -3.90 -7.05
CA ILE A 183 -7.34 -3.58 -5.67
C ILE A 183 -7.25 -4.83 -4.81
N SER A 184 -8.31 -5.63 -4.82
CA SER A 184 -8.46 -6.78 -3.92
C SER A 184 -7.40 -7.84 -4.20
N SER A 185 -6.86 -7.91 -5.42
CA SER A 185 -5.82 -8.89 -5.80
C SER A 185 -4.56 -8.83 -4.93
N ILE A 186 -4.10 -7.63 -4.53
CA ILE A 186 -2.97 -7.45 -3.60
C ILE A 186 -3.30 -8.07 -2.24
N PHE A 187 -4.43 -7.70 -1.67
CA PHE A 187 -4.80 -8.13 -0.32
C PHE A 187 -5.03 -9.64 -0.27
N ILE A 188 -5.55 -10.23 -1.34
CA ILE A 188 -5.68 -11.68 -1.50
C ILE A 188 -4.30 -12.35 -1.50
N PHE A 189 -3.34 -11.82 -2.26
CA PHE A 189 -1.97 -12.35 -2.27
C PHE A 189 -1.32 -12.25 -0.89
N MET A 190 -1.47 -11.10 -0.22
CA MET A 190 -0.95 -10.87 1.12
C MET A 190 -1.54 -11.86 2.14
N ALA A 191 -2.87 -12.04 2.12
CA ALA A 191 -3.57 -12.99 2.98
C ALA A 191 -3.12 -14.44 2.72
N TYR A 192 -2.96 -14.81 1.45
CA TYR A 192 -2.44 -16.12 1.06
C TYR A 192 -1.01 -16.33 1.60
N ALA A 193 -0.11 -15.37 1.41
CA ALA A 193 1.27 -15.46 1.90
C ALA A 193 1.33 -15.55 3.43
N ALA A 194 0.52 -14.74 4.12
CA ALA A 194 0.42 -14.74 5.58
C ALA A 194 -0.10 -16.09 6.11
N ALA A 195 -1.18 -16.63 5.53
CA ALA A 195 -1.74 -17.92 5.91
C ALA A 195 -0.72 -19.06 5.77
N ASN A 196 0.02 -19.08 4.65
CA ASN A 196 1.07 -20.06 4.41
C ASN A 196 2.23 -19.97 5.42
N ILE A 197 2.60 -18.76 5.84
CA ILE A 197 3.64 -18.57 6.87
C ILE A 197 3.13 -19.07 8.22
N VAL A 198 1.89 -18.77 8.60
CA VAL A 198 1.30 -19.24 9.86
C VAL A 198 1.22 -20.76 9.90
N GLU A 199 0.76 -21.39 8.82
CA GLU A 199 0.69 -22.84 8.69
C GLU A 199 2.08 -23.47 8.86
N PHE A 200 3.09 -22.92 8.19
CA PHE A 200 4.47 -23.39 8.32
C PHE A 200 4.97 -23.24 9.78
N LEU A 201 4.75 -22.09 10.40
CA LEU A 201 5.17 -21.84 11.79
C LEU A 201 4.47 -22.76 12.80
N ARG A 202 3.23 -23.18 12.53
CA ARG A 202 2.50 -24.16 13.37
C ARG A 202 3.05 -25.58 13.22
N ASN A 203 3.44 -25.98 12.01
CA ASN A 203 3.79 -27.36 11.71
C ASN A 203 5.30 -27.68 11.82
N THR A 204 6.15 -26.67 11.95
CA THR A 204 7.61 -26.88 11.95
C THR A 204 8.14 -27.30 13.32
N LYS A 205 8.51 -28.58 13.47
CA LYS A 205 9.23 -29.12 14.65
C LYS A 205 10.76 -28.93 14.62
N LEU A 206 11.33 -28.32 13.55
CA LEU A 206 12.72 -28.55 13.13
C LEU A 206 13.66 -27.32 13.08
N LYS A 207 13.39 -26.20 13.74
CA LYS A 207 14.36 -25.09 13.86
C LYS A 207 14.58 -24.65 15.30
N SER A 208 15.81 -24.22 15.60
CA SER A 208 16.22 -23.60 16.86
C SER A 208 15.15 -22.62 17.37
N ALA A 209 14.74 -22.79 18.64
CA ALA A 209 13.68 -21.99 19.28
C ALA A 209 13.93 -20.48 19.15
N ASN A 210 15.20 -20.06 19.13
CA ASN A 210 15.58 -18.66 19.00
C ASN A 210 15.32 -18.10 17.59
N SER A 211 15.58 -18.88 16.53
CA SER A 211 15.30 -18.48 15.15
C SER A 211 13.79 -18.41 14.91
N LEU A 212 13.03 -19.36 15.45
CA LEU A 212 11.57 -19.38 15.37
C LEU A 212 10.95 -18.17 16.12
N ARG A 213 11.45 -17.83 17.31
CA ARG A 213 10.99 -16.68 18.10
C ARG A 213 11.23 -15.36 17.36
N LEU A 214 12.42 -15.14 16.82
CA LEU A 214 12.75 -13.94 16.06
C LEU A 214 11.84 -13.78 14.84
N GLN A 215 11.64 -14.87 14.10
CA GLN A 215 10.78 -14.89 12.92
C GLN A 215 9.31 -14.64 13.26
N ARG A 216 8.80 -15.20 14.36
CA ARG A 216 7.43 -14.95 14.83
C ARG A 216 7.24 -13.50 15.25
N GLN A 217 8.20 -12.91 15.95
CA GLN A 217 8.17 -11.49 16.31
C GLN A 217 8.19 -10.59 15.08
N LEU A 218 9.05 -10.92 14.10
CA LEU A 218 9.10 -10.21 12.82
C LEU A 218 7.77 -10.34 12.06
N PHE A 219 7.15 -11.52 12.04
CA PHE A 219 5.84 -11.76 11.41
C PHE A 219 4.73 -10.95 12.06
N VAL A 220 4.62 -11.00 13.40
CA VAL A 220 3.65 -10.19 14.14
C VAL A 220 3.87 -8.71 13.88
N LEU A 221 5.12 -8.24 13.84
CA LEU A 221 5.43 -6.86 13.52
C LEU A 221 4.99 -6.48 12.10
N LEU A 222 5.16 -7.37 11.12
CA LEU A 222 4.75 -7.13 9.74
C LEU A 222 3.21 -7.16 9.59
N CYS A 223 2.53 -8.06 10.29
CA CYS A 223 1.07 -8.06 10.33
C CYS A 223 0.49 -6.85 11.05
N ALA A 224 1.17 -6.31 12.06
CA ALA A 224 0.78 -5.07 12.73
C ALA A 224 1.05 -3.81 11.89
N GLN A 225 1.82 -3.95 10.80
CA GLN A 225 2.12 -2.88 9.86
C GLN A 225 1.13 -2.80 8.68
N VAL A 226 0.29 -3.83 8.52
CA VAL A 226 -0.84 -3.89 7.58
C VAL A 226 -2.09 -3.39 8.28
#